data_AF-A0A497HY72-F1
#
_entry.id   AF-A0A497HY72-F1
#
_cell.length_a   1.000
_cell.length_b   1.000
_cell.length_c   1.000
_cell.angle_alpha   90.00
_cell.angle_beta   90.00
_cell.angle_gamma   90.00
#
_symmetry.space_group_name_H-M   'P 1'
#
loop_
_entity.id
_entity.type
_entity.pdbx_description
1 polymer ?
#
loop_
_entity_poly.entity_id
_entity_poly.type
_entity_poly.pdbx_seq_one_letter_code
_entity_poly.pdbx_strand_id
1 'polypeptide(L)' 'MGRKEDMAKLANKLMYIPEYIRNIGIAAHIDHGKTTLSDNLLAGAGLMSEELAGKQL' A
#
# COMPACT_ATOMS: atom_id res chain seq x y z
N MET A 1 -8.89 -19.66 4.03
CA MET A 1 -8.65 -18.27 4.49
C MET A 1 -8.23 -17.46 3.28
N GLY A 2 -8.84 -16.30 3.09
CA GLY A 2 -8.55 -15.42 1.95
C GLY A 2 -7.30 -14.57 2.19
N ARG A 3 -6.62 -14.18 1.11
CA ARG A 3 -5.40 -13.34 1.14
C ARG A 3 -5.55 -12.08 1.99
N LYS A 4 -6.74 -11.46 2.00
CA LYS A 4 -7.06 -10.29 2.82
C LYS A 4 -7.01 -10.59 4.33
N GLU A 5 -7.48 -11.75 4.75
CA GLU A 5 -7.49 -12.17 6.15
C GLU A 5 -6.07 -12.45 6.65
N ASP A 6 -5.22 -13.05 5.81
CA ASP A 6 -3.81 -13.30 6.15
C ASP A 6 -3.02 -12.00 6.32
N MET A 7 -3.22 -11.03 5.43
CA MET A 7 -2.59 -9.71 5.54
C MET A 7 -3.07 -8.95 6.78
N ALA A 8 -4.36 -9.03 7.12
CA ALA A 8 -4.87 -8.43 8.35
C ALA A 8 -4.25 -9.08 9.60
N LYS A 9 -4.07 -10.40 9.61
CA LYS A 9 -3.38 -11.10 10.71
C LYS A 9 -1.91 -10.69 10.81
N LEU A 10 -1.22 -10.58 9.68
CA LEU A 10 0.17 -10.12 9.64
C LEU A 10 0.32 -8.69 10.17
N ALA A 11 -0.52 -7.76 9.71
CA ALA A 11 -0.54 -6.38 10.20
C ALA A 11 -0.79 -6.32 11.71
N ASN A 12 -1.75 -7.11 12.22
CA ASN A 12 -2.02 -7.19 13.64
C ASN A 12 -0.82 -7.69 14.47
N LYS A 13 -0.03 -8.62 13.93
CA LYS A 13 1.19 -9.10 14.58
C LYS A 13 2.29 -8.03 14.56
N LEU A 14 2.49 -7.36 13.43
CA LEU A 14 3.57 -6.39 13.24
C LEU A 14 3.35 -5.07 13.96
N MET A 15 2.10 -4.69 14.30
CA MET A 15 1.82 -3.42 14.98
C MET A 15 2.56 -3.26 16.32
N TYR A 16 2.92 -4.38 16.97
CA TYR A 16 3.60 -4.40 18.26
C TYR A 16 5.13 -4.50 18.16
N ILE A 17 5.69 -4.50 16.93
CA ILE A 17 7.14 -4.64 16.70
C ILE A 17 7.63 -3.39 15.93
N PRO A 18 7.95 -2.29 16.63
CA PRO A 18 8.29 -1.00 15.99
C PRO A 18 9.44 -1.08 14.98
N GLU A 19 10.39 -2.01 15.16
CA GLU A 19 11.52 -2.25 14.25
C GLU A 19 11.08 -2.52 12.80
N TYR A 20 9.88 -3.08 12.60
CA TYR A 20 9.33 -3.40 11.28
C TYR A 20 8.34 -2.35 10.75
N ILE A 21 8.06 -1.27 11.49
CA ILE A 21 7.14 -0.22 11.06
C ILE A 21 7.90 0.87 10.29
N ARG A 22 7.33 1.33 9.17
CA ARG A 22 7.85 2.46 8.38
C ARG A 22 6.71 3.44 8.11
N ASN A 23 6.69 4.54 8.85
CA ASN A 23 5.76 5.64 8.62
C ASN A 23 6.36 6.55 7.54
N ILE A 24 5.83 6.46 6.31
CA ILE A 24 6.33 7.21 5.15
C ILE A 24 5.20 8.00 4.47
N GLY A 25 5.57 9.05 3.76
CA GLY A 25 4.67 9.82 2.89
C GLY A 25 5.29 10.01 1.51
N ILE A 26 4.45 10.09 0.49
CA ILE A 26 4.87 10.35 -0.89
C ILE A 26 4.47 11.79 -1.25
N ALA A 27 5.45 12.60 -1.61
CA ALA A 27 5.26 13.99 -2.01
C ALA A 27 6.02 14.28 -3.31
N ALA A 28 5.40 15.07 -4.19
CA ALA A 28 5.96 15.53 -5.45
C ALA A 28 5.15 16.73 -5.96
N HIS A 29 5.67 17.44 -6.96
CA HIS A 29 4.96 18.51 -7.64
C HIS A 29 3.71 18.00 -8.38
N ILE A 30 2.83 18.91 -8.85
CA ILE A 30 1.66 18.54 -9.65
C ILE A 30 2.11 17.72 -10.88
N ASP A 31 1.34 16.69 -11.23
CA ASP A 31 1.59 15.79 -12.37
C ASP A 31 2.88 14.93 -12.31
N HIS A 32 3.59 14.91 -11.18
CA HIS A 32 4.76 14.05 -10.98
C HIS A 32 4.41 12.62 -10.51
N GLY A 33 3.17 12.19 -10.69
CA GLY A 33 2.79 10.78 -10.46
C GLY A 33 2.75 10.31 -9.00
N LYS A 34 2.46 11.20 -8.03
CA LYS A 34 2.29 10.81 -6.61
C LYS A 34 1.27 9.66 -6.44
N THR A 35 0.07 9.86 -7.00
CA THR A 35 -1.03 8.90 -6.93
C THR A 35 -0.71 7.62 -7.71
N THR A 36 -0.15 7.77 -8.91
CA THR A 36 0.29 6.62 -9.72
C THR A 36 1.32 5.76 -8.99
N LEU A 37 2.28 6.39 -8.29
CA LEU A 37 3.28 5.68 -7.51
C LEU A 37 2.64 4.96 -6.30
N SER A 38 1.82 5.65 -5.51
CA SER A 38 1.19 5.03 -4.33
C SER A 38 0.32 3.83 -4.70
N ASP A 39 -0.47 3.95 -5.78
CA ASP A 39 -1.39 2.91 -6.20
C ASP A 39 -0.66 1.67 -6.72
N ASN A 40 0.39 1.87 -7.51
CA ASN A 40 1.18 0.75 -8.03
C ASN A 40 1.97 0.03 -6.92
N LEU A 41 2.41 0.75 -5.89
CA LEU A 41 3.00 0.10 -4.70
C LEU A 41 1.98 -0.77 -3.96
N LEU A 42 0.74 -0.30 -3.80
CA LEU A 42 -0.32 -1.06 -3.16
C LEU A 42 -0.74 -2.28 -3.99
N ALA A 43 -0.84 -2.14 -5.31
CA ALA A 43 -1.15 -3.25 -6.21
C ALA A 43 -0.03 -4.29 -6.24
N GLY A 44 1.24 -3.85 -6.35
CA GLY A 44 2.41 -4.74 -6.29
C GLY A 44 2.55 -5.46 -4.94
N ALA A 45 2.10 -4.84 -3.84
CA ALA A 45 2.00 -5.47 -2.52
C ALA A 45 0.79 -6.40 -2.36
N GLY A 46 -0.08 -6.49 -3.38
CA GLY A 46 -1.29 -7.31 -3.36
C GLY A 46 -2.40 -6.77 -2.44
N LEU A 47 -2.35 -5.48 -2.09
CA LEU A 47 -3.32 -4.79 -1.22
C LEU A 47 -4.43 -4.09 -2.01
N MET A 48 -4.25 -3.91 -3.32
CA MET A 48 -5.22 -3.32 -4.25
C MET A 48 -5.25 -4.15 -5.55
N SER A 49 -6.36 -4.12 -6.28
CA SER A 49 -6.39 -4.72 -7.63
C SER A 49 -5.59 -3.85 -8.62
N GLU A 50 -4.86 -4.50 -9.54
CA GLU A 50 -4.16 -3.80 -10.61
C GLU A 50 -5.10 -2.99 -11.51
N GLU A 51 -6.36 -3.42 -11.62
CA GLU A 51 -7.36 -2.70 -12.39
C GLU A 51 -7.67 -1.30 -11.84
N LEU A 52 -7.65 -1.14 -10.51
CA LEU A 52 -7.92 0.12 -9.83
C LEU A 52 -6.67 1.00 -9.71
N ALA A 53 -5.48 0.41 -9.82
CA ALA A 53 -4.23 1.12 -9.58
C ALA A 53 -3.96 2.21 -10.64
N GLY A 54 -3.78 3.46 -10.21
CA GLY A 54 -3.42 4.57 -11.07
C GLY A 54 -4.52 5.04 -12.02
N LYS A 55 -5.76 4.54 -11.87
CA LYS A 55 -6.93 4.90 -12.68
C LYS A 55 -7.96 5.76 -11.97
N GLN A 56 -7.77 6.08 -10.69
CA GLN A 56 -8.57 7.09 -10.00
C GLN A 56 -8.12 8.48 -10.45
N LEU A 57 -8.84 9.03 -11.43
CA LEU A 57 -8.81 10.45 -11.84
C LEU A 57 -9.91 11.23 -11.11
#